data_AF-A0A1C4DI37-F1
#
_entry.id   AF-A0A1C4DI37-F1
#
_cell.length_a   1.000
_cell.length_b   1.000
_cell.length_c   1.000
_cell.angle_alpha   90.00
_cell.angle_beta   90.00
_cell.angle_gamma   90.00
#
_symmetry.space_group_name_H-M   'P 1'
#
loop_
_entity.id
_entity.type
_entity.pdbx_description
1 polymer ?
#
loop_
_entity_poly.entity_id
_entity_poly.type
_entity_poly.pdbx_seq_one_letter_code
_entity_poly.pdbx_strand_id
1 'polypeptide(L)' 'MKNEKTQFEDHHYKPDDCKTVGLSPSTINTRLKTLRVMFRFLVDEELIERNSMKQIKNVNEPQEEIAVLTVDELRRLLDA' A
#
# COMPACT_ATOMS: atom_id res chain seq x y z
N MET A 1 8.37 3.27 9.39
CA MET A 1 7.17 3.54 8.52
C MET A 1 5.84 3.23 9.20
N LYS A 2 5.62 2.01 9.69
CA LYS A 2 4.34 1.61 10.29
C LYS A 2 3.96 2.39 11.55
N ASN A 3 4.94 2.73 12.39
CA ASN A 3 4.67 3.35 13.70
C ASN A 3 5.27 4.75 13.87
N GLU A 4 6.09 5.21 12.91
CA GLU A 4 6.94 6.39 13.08
C GLU A 4 6.63 7.49 12.06
N LYS A 5 6.05 7.12 10.91
CA LYS A 5 5.84 8.10 9.83
C LYS A 5 4.46 8.73 9.98
N THR A 6 4.41 10.04 10.12
CA THR A 6 3.16 10.81 10.09
C THR A 6 2.63 10.88 8.67
N GLN A 7 1.38 10.49 8.49
CA GLN A 7 0.66 10.62 7.23
C GLN A 7 0.40 12.11 6.95
N PHE A 8 0.64 12.57 5.72
CA PHE A 8 0.40 13.96 5.31
C PHE A 8 1.06 15.06 6.15
N GLU A 9 2.18 14.75 6.82
CA GLU A 9 2.90 15.62 7.76
C GLU A 9 3.04 17.08 7.27
N ASP A 10 3.44 17.28 6.00
CA ASP A 10 3.70 18.61 5.41
C ASP A 10 2.59 19.09 4.45
N HIS A 11 1.41 18.47 4.48
CA HIS A 11 0.34 18.78 3.52
C HIS A 11 -0.57 19.90 4.02
N HIS A 12 -0.37 21.10 3.49
CA HIS A 12 -1.07 22.33 3.87
C HIS A 12 -2.61 22.26 3.77
N TYR A 13 -3.14 21.49 2.82
CA TYR A 13 -4.60 21.37 2.60
C TYR A 13 -5.23 20.14 3.24
N LYS A 14 -4.47 19.33 3.99
CA LYS A 14 -5.05 18.17 4.69
C LYS A 14 -5.43 18.59 6.10
N PRO A 15 -6.67 18.31 6.54
CA PRO A 15 -7.04 18.56 7.92
C PRO A 15 -6.18 17.73 8.88
N ASP A 16 -6.00 18.22 10.11
CA ASP A 16 -5.07 17.61 11.07
C ASP A 16 -5.53 16.24 11.58
N ASP A 17 -6.83 15.98 11.57
CA ASP A 17 -7.41 14.67 11.91
C ASP A 17 -6.96 13.55 10.94
N CYS A 18 -6.61 13.91 9.71
CA CYS A 18 -6.09 13.01 8.69
C CYS A 18 -4.57 12.79 8.82
N LYS A 19 -3.88 13.55 9.69
CA LYS A 19 -2.42 13.48 9.87
C LYS A 19 -2.06 12.51 11.00
N THR A 20 -2.42 11.25 10.82
CA THR A 20 -2.20 10.20 11.83
C THR A 20 -0.77 9.65 11.79
N VAL A 21 -0.25 9.25 12.95
CA VAL A 21 1.02 8.55 13.05
C VAL A 21 0.86 7.11 12.58
N GLY A 22 1.74 6.71 11.66
CA GLY A 22 1.77 5.38 11.10
C GLY A 22 1.05 5.29 9.76
N LEU A 23 1.62 4.50 8.86
CA LEU A 23 1.03 4.22 7.55
C LEU A 23 0.32 2.88 7.55
N SER A 24 -0.79 2.79 6.81
CA SER A 24 -1.48 1.52 6.60
C SER A 24 -0.55 0.47 5.96
N PRO A 25 -0.74 -0.84 6.24
CA PRO A 25 0.01 -1.91 5.59
C PRO A 25 -0.02 -1.81 4.05
N SER A 26 -1.18 -1.48 3.49
CA SER A 26 -1.39 -1.27 2.05
C SER A 26 -0.50 -0.14 1.50
N THR A 27 -0.43 1.00 2.19
CA THR A 27 0.42 2.14 1.82
C THR A 27 1.90 1.76 1.87
N ILE A 28 2.32 1.03 2.91
CA ILE A 28 3.70 0.54 3.03
C ILE A 28 4.03 -0.39 1.87
N ASN A 29 3.14 -1.35 1.57
CA ASN A 29 3.31 -2.29 0.47
C ASN A 29 3.38 -1.59 -0.89
N THR A 30 2.59 -0.53 -1.11
CA THR A 30 2.67 0.31 -2.32
C THR A 30 4.03 0.98 -2.45
N ARG A 31 4.58 1.55 -1.36
CA ARG A 31 5.94 2.13 -1.38
C ARG A 31 7.02 1.08 -1.62
N LEU A 32 6.89 -0.11 -1.02
CA LEU A 32 7.79 -1.24 -1.25
C LEU A 32 7.78 -1.69 -2.73
N LYS A 33 6.63 -1.66 -3.41
CA LYS A 33 6.54 -1.96 -4.84
C LYS A 33 7.38 -1.01 -5.67
N THR A 34 7.26 0.31 -5.45
CA THR A 34 8.07 1.32 -6.15
C THR A 34 9.56 1.08 -5.93
N LEU A 35 9.98 0.83 -4.68
CA LEU A 35 11.37 0.54 -4.36
C LEU A 35 11.87 -0.74 -5.05
N ARG A 36 11.07 -1.80 -5.10
CA ARG A 36 11.44 -3.03 -5.81
C ARG A 36 11.70 -2.79 -7.29
N VAL A 37 10.85 -1.98 -7.95
CA VAL A 37 11.02 -1.61 -9.35
C VAL A 37 12.29 -0.79 -9.52
N MET A 38 12.52 0.21 -8.68
CA MET A 38 13.73 1.04 -8.73
C MET A 38 15.01 0.20 -8.57
N PHE A 39 15.10 -0.63 -7.53
CA PHE A 39 16.28 -1.48 -7.32
C PHE A 39 16.45 -2.59 -8.37
N ARG A 40 15.37 -3.01 -9.02
CA ARG A 40 15.45 -3.91 -10.18
C ARG A 40 16.11 -3.17 -11.34
N PHE A 41 15.59 -2.00 -11.70
CA PHE A 41 16.15 -1.14 -12.74
C PHE A 41 17.64 -0.85 -12.50
N LEU A 42 18.04 -0.48 -11.27
CA LEU A 42 19.45 -0.20 -10.98
C LEU A 42 20.38 -1.41 -11.17
N VAL A 43 19.90 -2.63 -10.92
CA VAL A 43 20.67 -3.85 -11.19
C VAL A 43 20.72 -4.13 -12.70
N ASP A 44 19.60 -3.97 -13.39
CA ASP A 44 19.48 -4.26 -14.81
C ASP A 44 20.33 -3.28 -15.66
N GLU A 45 20.49 -2.04 -15.20
CA GLU A 45 21.39 -1.03 -15.79
C GLU A 45 22.84 -1.13 -15.26
N GLU A 46 23.18 -2.20 -14.52
CA GLU A 46 24.51 -2.45 -13.97
C GLU A 46 25.07 -1.33 -13.06
N LEU A 47 24.20 -0.49 -12.50
CA LEU A 47 24.57 0.59 -11.59
C LEU A 47 24.86 0.08 -10.16
N ILE A 48 24.33 -1.10 -9.81
CA ILE A 48 24.61 -1.81 -8.56
C ILE A 48 24.72 -3.32 -8.82
N GLU A 49 25.58 -4.01 -8.07
CA GLU A 49 25.82 -5.45 -8.26
C GLU A 49 24.69 -6.34 -7.70
N ARG A 50 23.96 -5.86 -6.68
CA ARG A 50 23.01 -6.67 -5.91
C ARG A 50 21.73 -5.91 -5.58
N ASN A 51 20.59 -6.57 -5.75
CA ASN A 51 19.29 -6.01 -5.41
C ASN A 51 19.00 -6.13 -3.89
N SER A 52 19.14 -5.03 -3.16
CA SER A 52 18.85 -4.96 -1.71
C SER A 52 17.39 -5.25 -1.36
N MET A 53 16.45 -5.07 -2.29
CA MET A 53 15.02 -5.32 -2.06
C MET A 53 14.64 -6.81 -2.17
N LYS A 54 15.56 -7.69 -2.62
CA LYS A 54 15.26 -9.12 -2.91
C LYS A 54 14.66 -9.88 -1.72
N GLN A 55 15.07 -9.55 -0.50
CA GLN A 55 14.63 -10.25 0.71
C GLN A 55 13.55 -9.49 1.51
N ILE A 56 13.15 -8.31 1.05
CA ILE A 56 12.17 -7.48 1.75
C ILE A 56 10.77 -7.96 1.40
N LYS A 57 10.12 -8.62 2.38
CA LYS A 57 8.74 -9.13 2.27
C LYS A 57 7.70 -8.01 2.39
N ASN A 58 6.49 -8.29 1.92
CA ASN A 58 5.35 -7.41 2.17
C ASN A 58 4.99 -7.40 3.66
N VAL A 59 4.45 -6.28 4.13
CA VAL A 59 3.80 -6.19 5.43
C VAL A 59 2.45 -6.91 5.35
N ASN A 60 2.13 -7.68 6.40
CA ASN A 60 0.83 -8.35 6.49
C ASN A 60 -0.31 -7.32 6.44
N GLU A 61 -1.25 -7.53 5.54
CA GLU A 61 -2.43 -6.71 5.33
C GLU A 61 -3.64 -7.55 5.75
N PRO A 62 -4.24 -7.27 6.93
CA PRO A 62 -5.43 -8.00 7.35
C PRO A 62 -6.53 -7.76 6.32
N GLN A 63 -7.10 -8.85 5.80
CA GLN A 63 -8.27 -8.74 4.95
C GLN A 63 -9.48 -8.48 5.83
N GLU A 64 -10.13 -7.34 5.64
CA GLU A 64 -11.43 -7.11 6.24
C GLU A 64 -12.45 -7.98 5.53
N GLU A 65 -13.24 -8.72 6.30
CA GLU A 65 -14.41 -9.42 5.77
C GLU A 65 -15.43 -8.37 5.33
N ILE A 66 -15.50 -8.15 4.02
CA ILE A 66 -16.53 -7.29 3.45
C ILE A 66 -17.82 -8.09 3.29
N ALA A 67 -18.93 -7.50 3.70
CA ALA A 67 -20.25 -8.03 3.39
C ALA A 67 -20.48 -7.89 1.88
N VAL A 68 -20.41 -9.01 1.16
CA VAL A 68 -20.67 -9.06 -0.28
C VAL A 68 -22.10 -9.47 -0.54
N LEU A 69 -22.74 -8.84 -1.53
CA LEU A 69 -24.03 -9.30 -2.01
C LEU A 69 -23.87 -10.70 -2.60
N THR A 70 -24.78 -11.59 -2.22
CA THR A 70 -24.95 -12.85 -2.93
C THR A 70 -25.38 -12.61 -4.37
N VAL A 71 -25.17 -13.59 -5.24
CA VAL A 71 -25.58 -13.51 -6.65
C VAL A 71 -27.07 -13.16 -6.78
N ASP A 72 -27.90 -13.68 -5.88
CA ASP A 72 -29.35 -13.43 -5.92
C ASP A 72 -29.71 -12.03 -5.44
N GLU A 73 -29.03 -11.49 -4.42
CA GLU A 73 -29.21 -10.10 -4.01
C GLU A 73 -28.74 -9.13 -5.09
N LEU A 74 -27.62 -9.44 -5.76
CA LEU A 74 -27.13 -8.64 -6.87
C LEU A 74 -28.11 -8.64 -8.06
N ARG A 75 -28.69 -9.81 -8.41
CA ARG A 75 -29.73 -9.90 -9.45
C ARG A 75 -30.95 -9.05 -9.11
N ARG A 76 -31.46 -9.16 -7.88
CA ARG A 76 -32.60 -8.35 -7.41
C ARG A 76 -32.32 -6.85 -7.46
N LEU A 77 -31.10 -6.43 -7.19
CA LEU A 77 -30.70 -5.02 -7.28
C LEU A 77 -30.66 -4.51 -8.73
N LEU A 78 -30.21 -5.34 -9.68
CA LEU A 78 -30.07 -4.97 -11.09
C LEU A 78 -31.37 -5.05 -11.90
N ASP A 79 -32.33 -5.86 -11.44
CA ASP A 79 -33.66 -6.00 -12.07
C ASP A 79 -34.68 -4.94 -11.59
N ALA A 80 -34.26 -3.98 -10.74
CA ALA A 80 -35.07 -2.87 -10.22
C ALA A 80 -34.90 -1.58 -11.04
#